data_AF-A0A4Q3B4W3-F1
#
_entry.id   AF-A0A4Q3B4W3-F1
#
_cell.length_a   1.000
_cell.length_b   1.000
_cell.length_c   1.000
_cell.angle_alpha   90.00
_cell.angle_beta   90.00
_cell.angle_gamma   90.00
#
_symmetry.space_group_name_H-M   'P 1'
#
loop_
_entity.id
_entity.type
_entity.pdbx_description
1 polymer ?
#
loop_
_entity_poly.entity_id
_entity_poly.type
_entity_poly.pdbx_seq_one_letter_code
_entity_poly.pdbx_strand_id
1 'polypeptide(L)'
;MSTTAEQLISLFGRIPRRHTAENVKELNTILNEYEDILISIEAEPAYEKAVAVFFDDLGPIRETIKSSSLNKYSKQAKDKLFDEGSGALKTSMEALMQLLS
;
A
#
# COMPACT_ATOMS: atom_id res chain seq x y z
N MET A 1 0.92 19.55 -12.93
CA MET A 1 0.09 18.36 -12.69
C MET A 1 1.08 17.21 -12.58
N SER A 2 1.19 16.59 -11.40
CA SER A 2 2.04 15.40 -11.26
C SER A 2 1.34 14.24 -11.95
N THR A 3 2.10 13.46 -12.71
CA THR A 3 1.64 12.21 -13.31
C THR A 3 1.36 11.15 -12.24
N THR A 4 0.52 10.17 -12.54
CA THR A 4 0.23 9.03 -11.64
C THR A 4 1.51 8.32 -11.18
N ALA A 5 2.51 8.23 -12.06
CA ALA A 5 3.84 7.69 -11.74
C ALA A 5 4.60 8.52 -10.68
N GLU A 6 4.59 9.85 -10.76
CA GLU A 6 5.21 10.72 -9.75
C GLU A 6 4.51 10.62 -8.39
N GLN A 7 3.18 10.52 -8.40
CA GLN A 7 2.40 10.33 -7.18
C GLN A 7 2.72 8.97 -6.53
N LEU A 8 2.86 7.92 -7.33
CA LEU A 8 3.22 6.58 -6.87
C LEU A 8 4.63 6.55 -6.25
N ILE A 9 5.61 7.21 -6.86
CA ILE A 9 6.98 7.34 -6.32
C ILE A 9 6.97 8.09 -4.99
N SER A 10 6.17 9.16 -4.89
CA SER A 10 6.01 9.94 -3.65
C SER A 10 5.42 9.08 -2.51
N LEU A 11 4.35 8.33 -2.78
CA LEU A 11 3.73 7.41 -1.82
C LEU A 11 4.69 6.32 -1.35
N PHE A 12 5.40 5.72 -2.28
CA PHE A 12 6.40 4.70 -1.98
C PHE A 12 7.48 5.22 -1.03
N GLY A 13 7.94 6.45 -1.24
CA GLY A 13 8.92 7.12 -0.36
C GLY A 13 8.39 7.42 1.05
N ARG A 14 7.07 7.50 1.22
CA ARG A 14 6.41 7.77 2.51
C ARG A 14 6.19 6.52 3.36
N ILE A 15 6.36 5.31 2.82
CA ILE A 15 6.12 4.06 3.57
C ILE A 15 7.00 4.02 4.84
N PRO A 16 6.40 4.07 6.04
CA PRO A 16 7.15 4.10 7.28
C PRO A 16 7.83 2.77 7.58
N ARG A 17 9.05 2.83 8.16
CA ARG A 17 9.89 1.65 8.47
C ARG A 17 9.79 1.14 9.91
N ARG A 18 9.02 1.82 10.77
CA ARG A 18 8.93 1.49 12.20
C ARG A 18 7.49 1.34 12.61
N HIS A 19 7.20 0.31 13.39
CA HIS A 19 5.86 0.13 13.94
C HIS A 19 5.58 1.12 15.07
N THR A 20 4.73 2.11 14.79
CA THR A 20 4.18 3.06 15.77
C THR A 20 2.70 3.30 15.45
N ALA A 21 1.92 3.80 16.41
CA ALA A 21 0.51 4.11 16.18
C ALA A 21 0.30 5.19 15.10
N GLU A 22 1.21 6.17 15.02
CA GLU A 22 1.21 7.20 13.98
C GLU A 22 1.52 6.59 12.62
N ASN A 23 2.51 5.71 12.53
CA ASN A 23 2.88 5.06 11.27
C ASN A 23 1.83 4.07 10.77
N VAL A 24 1.07 3.42 11.67
CA VAL A 24 -0.10 2.61 11.28
C VAL A 24 -1.17 3.51 10.66
N LYS A 25 -1.43 4.69 11.23
CA LYS A 25 -2.37 5.66 10.63
C LYS A 25 -1.87 6.13 9.26
N GLU A 26 -0.59 6.48 9.16
CA GLU A 26 0.03 6.89 7.90
C GLU A 26 -0.09 5.80 6.83
N LEU A 27 0.15 4.52 7.15
CA LEU A 27 -0.05 3.42 6.21
C LEU A 27 -1.50 3.32 5.71
N ASN A 28 -2.49 3.56 6.58
CA ASN A 28 -3.89 3.55 6.13
C ASN A 28 -4.18 4.73 5.19
N THR A 29 -3.57 5.89 5.43
CA THR A 29 -3.64 7.04 4.51
C THR A 29 -3.00 6.69 3.16
N ILE A 30 -1.78 6.15 3.17
CA ILE A 30 -1.04 5.71 1.98
C ILE A 30 -1.86 4.68 1.18
N LEU A 31 -2.52 3.73 1.85
CA LEU A 31 -3.38 2.74 1.19
C LEU A 31 -4.56 3.36 0.46
N ASN A 32 -5.20 4.38 1.05
CA ASN A 32 -6.29 5.11 0.39
C ASN A 32 -5.77 5.89 -0.82
N GLU A 33 -4.67 6.64 -0.65
CA GLU A 33 -4.05 7.39 -1.75
C GLU A 33 -3.55 6.45 -2.87
N TYR A 34 -3.09 5.25 -2.53
CA TYR A 34 -2.69 4.24 -3.51
C TYR A 34 -3.88 3.69 -4.29
N GLU A 35 -4.99 3.40 -3.62
CA GLU A 35 -6.25 3.01 -4.26
C GLU A 35 -6.75 4.08 -5.24
N ASP A 36 -6.66 5.36 -4.89
CA ASP A 36 -7.00 6.47 -5.79
C ASP A 36 -6.11 6.51 -7.05
N ILE A 37 -4.83 6.16 -6.92
CA ILE A 37 -3.92 6.02 -8.06
C ILE A 37 -4.32 4.82 -8.93
N LEU A 38 -4.65 3.67 -8.34
CA LEU A 38 -5.09 2.50 -9.09
C LEU A 38 -6.35 2.82 -9.89
N ILE A 39 -7.33 3.51 -9.30
CA ILE A 39 -8.55 3.96 -9.99
C ILE A 39 -8.20 4.88 -11.16
N SER A 40 -7.25 5.79 -10.97
CA SER A 40 -6.81 6.72 -12.02
C SER A 40 -6.14 5.99 -13.20
N ILE A 41 -5.40 4.90 -12.94
CA ILE A 41 -4.74 4.09 -13.97
C ILE A 41 -5.75 3.14 -14.64
N GLU A 42 -6.68 2.54 -13.88
CA GLU A 42 -7.73 1.67 -14.40
C GLU A 42 -8.62 2.39 -15.42
N ALA A 43 -8.81 3.71 -15.26
CA ALA A 43 -9.52 4.55 -16.22
C ALA A 43 -8.89 4.56 -17.63
N GLU A 44 -7.62 4.15 -17.77
CA GLU A 44 -6.97 3.95 -19.05
C GLU A 44 -7.22 2.51 -19.58
N PRO A 45 -7.88 2.34 -20.74
CA PRO A 45 -8.24 1.01 -21.26
C PRO A 45 -7.07 0.06 -21.48
N ALA A 46 -5.85 0.61 -21.65
CA ALA A 46 -4.63 -0.19 -21.80
C ALA A 46 -4.24 -0.93 -20.52
N TYR A 47 -4.64 -0.41 -19.35
CA TYR A 47 -4.22 -0.91 -18.04
C TYR A 47 -5.35 -1.53 -17.21
N GLU A 48 -6.63 -1.31 -17.56
CA GLU A 48 -7.82 -1.83 -16.86
C GLU A 48 -7.64 -3.26 -16.32
N LYS A 49 -7.29 -4.22 -17.19
CA LYS A 49 -7.11 -5.63 -16.80
C LYS A 49 -5.84 -5.90 -16.00
N ALA A 50 -4.79 -5.12 -16.24
CA ALA A 50 -3.51 -5.30 -15.56
C ALA A 50 -3.55 -4.74 -14.13
N VAL A 51 -4.38 -3.71 -13.88
CA VAL A 51 -4.52 -3.06 -12.58
C VAL A 51 -5.37 -3.87 -11.60
N ALA A 52 -6.29 -4.71 -12.08
CA ALA A 52 -7.20 -5.51 -11.26
C ALA A 52 -6.51 -6.29 -10.12
N VAL A 53 -5.34 -6.90 -10.39
CA VAL A 53 -4.58 -7.67 -9.39
C VAL A 53 -4.13 -6.81 -8.20
N PHE A 54 -3.85 -5.53 -8.42
CA PHE A 54 -3.39 -4.62 -7.36
C PHE A 54 -4.54 -4.22 -6.42
N PHE A 55 -5.78 -4.19 -6.92
CA PHE A 55 -6.96 -4.00 -6.05
C PHE A 55 -7.21 -5.21 -5.15
N ASP A 56 -7.03 -6.42 -5.68
CA ASP A 56 -7.18 -7.66 -4.91
C ASP A 56 -6.16 -7.73 -3.75
N ASP A 57 -4.94 -7.21 -3.96
CA ASP A 57 -3.89 -7.15 -2.94
C ASP A 57 -4.21 -6.17 -1.79
N LEU A 58 -4.96 -5.10 -2.03
CA LEU A 58 -5.25 -4.07 -1.02
C LEU A 58 -5.98 -4.62 0.21
N GLY A 59 -6.91 -5.56 -0.01
CA GLY A 59 -7.70 -6.16 1.07
C GLY A 59 -6.82 -6.85 2.12
N PRO A 60 -6.06 -7.89 1.74
CA PRO A 60 -5.13 -8.57 2.63
C PRO A 60 -4.10 -7.63 3.29
N ILE A 61 -3.58 -6.65 2.55
CA ILE A 61 -2.63 -5.67 3.08
C ILE A 61 -3.27 -4.81 4.19
N ARG A 62 -4.48 -4.28 3.94
CA ARG A 62 -5.26 -3.51 4.93
C ARG A 62 -5.54 -4.34 6.18
N GLU A 63 -5.94 -5.59 6.03
CA GLU A 63 -6.21 -6.48 7.17
C GLU A 63 -4.96 -6.76 8.00
N THR A 64 -3.81 -6.92 7.33
CA THR A 64 -2.51 -7.18 7.97
C THR A 64 -2.06 -5.97 8.80
N ILE A 65 -2.12 -4.76 8.22
CA ILE A 65 -1.80 -3.51 8.93
C ILE A 65 -2.79 -3.25 10.07
N LYS A 66 -4.09 -3.49 9.86
CA LYS A 66 -5.09 -3.38 10.92
C LYS A 66 -4.77 -4.33 12.07
N SER A 67 -4.39 -5.56 11.75
CA SER A 67 -4.01 -6.58 12.75
C SER A 67 -2.80 -6.15 13.58
N SER A 68 -1.85 -5.39 13.02
CA SER A 68 -0.70 -4.88 13.76
C SER A 68 -1.07 -3.94 14.92
N SER A 69 -2.30 -3.41 14.96
CA SER A 69 -2.78 -2.54 16.05
C SER A 69 -3.58 -3.27 17.14
N LEU A 70 -4.03 -4.51 16.91
CA LEU A 70 -5.00 -5.18 17.79
C LEU A 70 -4.39 -5.63 19.13
N ASN A 71 -5.05 -5.33 20.24
CA ASN A 71 -4.57 -5.64 21.61
C ASN A 71 -4.39 -7.14 21.91
N LYS A 72 -5.00 -8.03 21.12
CA LYS A 72 -4.85 -9.48 21.26
C LYS A 72 -3.46 -10.00 20.86
N TYR A 73 -2.65 -9.20 20.17
CA TYR A 73 -1.31 -9.58 19.72
C TYR A 73 -0.22 -9.02 20.63
N SER A 74 0.85 -9.80 20.82
CA SER A 74 2.06 -9.35 21.50
C SER A 74 2.76 -8.25 20.70
N LYS A 75 3.61 -7.45 21.36
CA LYS A 75 4.41 -6.41 20.68
C LYS A 75 5.18 -6.97 19.48
N GLN A 76 5.88 -8.09 19.66
CA GLN A 76 6.65 -8.72 18.59
C GLN A 76 5.75 -9.19 17.43
N ALA A 77 4.57 -9.74 17.71
CA ALA A 77 3.62 -10.13 16.67
C ALA A 77 3.10 -8.91 15.91
N LYS A 78 2.81 -7.82 16.61
CA LYS A 78 2.40 -6.56 15.99
C LYS A 78 3.49 -5.96 15.10
N ASP A 79 4.73 -5.94 15.57
CA ASP A 79 5.89 -5.46 14.79
C ASP A 79 6.03 -6.29 13.51
N LYS A 80 5.93 -7.62 13.61
CA LYS A 80 5.97 -8.53 12.44
C LYS A 80 4.83 -8.26 11.45
N LEU A 81 3.59 -8.13 11.95
CA LEU A 81 2.43 -7.82 11.09
C LEU A 81 2.58 -6.47 10.39
N PHE A 82 3.14 -5.48 11.08
CA PHE A 82 3.42 -4.18 10.49
C PHE A 82 4.47 -4.27 9.38
N ASP A 83 5.58 -4.97 9.63
CA ASP A 83 6.64 -5.17 8.64
C ASP A 83 6.13 -5.96 7.43
N GLU A 84 5.29 -6.96 7.65
CA GLU A 84 4.66 -7.77 6.59
C GLU A 84 3.71 -6.92 5.73
N GLY A 85 2.80 -6.17 6.36
CA GLY A 85 1.84 -5.32 5.65
C GLY A 85 2.50 -4.17 4.89
N SER A 86 3.49 -3.49 5.50
CA SER A 86 4.24 -2.43 4.83
C SER A 86 5.14 -2.97 3.71
N GLY A 87 5.72 -4.16 3.88
CA GLY A 87 6.51 -4.85 2.85
C GLY A 87 5.67 -5.33 1.67
N ALA A 88 4.46 -5.84 1.92
CA ALA A 88 3.51 -6.22 0.88
C ALA A 88 3.04 -5.01 0.07
N LEU A 89 2.70 -3.90 0.76
CA LEU A 89 2.37 -2.63 0.11
C LEU A 89 3.51 -2.13 -0.79
N LYS A 90 4.73 -2.19 -0.27
CA LYS A 90 5.93 -1.80 -1.01
C LYS A 90 6.12 -2.62 -2.28
N THR A 91 5.98 -3.94 -2.19
CA THR A 91 6.08 -4.87 -3.32
C THR A 91 5.01 -4.58 -4.37
N SER A 92 3.76 -4.36 -3.92
CA SER A 92 2.64 -4.02 -4.82
C SER A 92 2.92 -2.72 -5.58
N MET A 93 3.36 -1.66 -4.90
CA MET A 93 3.71 -0.39 -5.54
C MET A 93 4.90 -0.51 -6.51
N GLU A 94 5.93 -1.29 -6.17
CA GLU A 94 7.07 -1.56 -7.08
C GLU A 94 6.62 -2.27 -8.35
N ALA A 95 5.74 -3.26 -8.24
CA ALA A 95 5.19 -3.97 -9.39
C ALA A 95 4.32 -3.04 -10.26
N LEU A 96 3.55 -2.13 -9.64
CA LEU A 96 2.74 -1.15 -10.37
C LEU A 96 3.63 -0.12 -11.10
N MET A 97 4.75 0.30 -10.49
CA MET A 97 5.75 1.14 -11.17
C MET A 97 6.36 0.44 -12.38
N GLN A 98 6.65 -0.86 -12.30
CA GLN A 98 7.17 -1.64 -13.43
C GLN A 98 6.14 -1.81 -14.56
N LEU A 99 4.86 -1.85 -14.22
CA LEU A 99 3.79 -1.90 -15.22
C LEU A 99 3.68 -0.59 -16.01
N LEU A 100 3.98 0.55 -15.37
CA LEU A 100 3.90 1.89 -15.95
C LEU A 100 5.20 2.36 -16.64
N SER A 101 6.29 1.59 -16.53
CA SER A 101 7.64 1.97 -17.03
C SER A 101 7.86 1.70 -18.50
#